data_AF-A0AAV4QEI1-F1
#
_entry.id   AF-A0AAV4QEI1-F1
#
_cell.length_a   1.000
_cell.length_b   1.000
_cell.length_c   1.000
_cell.angle_alpha   90.00
_cell.angle_beta   90.00
_cell.angle_gamma   90.00
#
_symmetry.space_group_name_H-M   'P 1'
#
loop_
_entity.id
_entity.type
_entity.pdbx_description
1 polymer ?
#
loop_
_entity_poly.entity_id
_entity_poly.type
_entity_poly.pdbx_seq_one_letter_code
_entity_poly.pdbx_strand_id
1 'polypeptide(L)'
;MALDNPANNSPAILQVKELLNDTQSTIEMVWTKAHIGITGNELADTYAKLGTEKAVIDSFHRLPISFIKKKLKETNKTTWQQKWSASNKGRDVYQLCPTINLNRIHGNFLLKPNYYRSRGNRHPSK
;
A
#
# COMPACT_ATOMS: atom_id res chain seq x y z
N MET A 1 6.36 -2.94 -23.96
CA MET A 1 5.23 -2.20 -23.33
C MET A 1 4.36 -3.17 -22.54
N ALA A 2 3.48 -2.71 -21.63
CA ALA A 2 2.59 -3.62 -20.88
C ALA A 2 1.62 -4.43 -21.78
N LEU A 3 1.28 -3.86 -22.94
CA LEU A 3 0.45 -4.48 -23.96
C LEU A 3 1.17 -5.61 -24.71
N ASP A 4 2.47 -5.47 -25.00
CA ASP A 4 3.24 -6.48 -25.74
C ASP A 4 3.56 -7.74 -24.91
N ASN A 5 3.34 -7.69 -23.59
CA ASN A 5 3.63 -8.83 -22.73
C ASN A 5 2.52 -9.91 -22.89
N PRO A 6 2.83 -11.10 -23.42
CA PRO A 6 1.85 -12.17 -23.59
C PRO A 6 1.41 -12.80 -22.26
N ALA A 7 2.18 -12.63 -21.18
CA ALA A 7 1.83 -13.14 -19.86
C ALA A 7 0.79 -12.26 -19.11
N ASN A 8 0.40 -11.11 -19.68
CA ASN A 8 -0.48 -10.16 -19.03
C ASN A 8 -1.95 -10.36 -19.46
N ASN A 9 -2.67 -11.15 -18.67
CA ASN A 9 -4.05 -11.57 -18.94
C ASN A 9 -5.10 -10.80 -18.13
N SER A 10 -4.81 -9.55 -17.73
CA SER A 10 -5.83 -8.76 -17.04
C SER A 10 -7.00 -8.46 -18.00
N PRO A 11 -8.27 -8.55 -17.55
CA PRO A 11 -9.43 -8.33 -18.42
C PRO A 11 -9.39 -6.98 -19.16
N ALA A 12 -8.96 -5.91 -18.49
CA ALA A 12 -8.82 -4.58 -19.08
C ALA A 12 -7.78 -4.56 -20.21
N ILE A 13 -6.67 -5.28 -20.06
CA ILE A 13 -5.63 -5.34 -21.10
C ILE A 13 -6.07 -6.16 -22.30
N LEU A 14 -6.82 -7.24 -22.08
CA LEU A 14 -7.41 -8.02 -23.17
C LEU A 14 -8.43 -7.18 -23.95
N GLN A 15 -9.29 -6.42 -23.26
CA GLN A 15 -10.23 -5.49 -23.91
C GLN A 15 -9.51 -4.41 -24.72
N VAL A 16 -8.44 -3.81 -24.17
CA VAL A 16 -7.64 -2.83 -24.92
C VAL A 16 -7.00 -3.47 -26.16
N LYS A 17 -6.47 -4.69 -26.05
CA LYS A 17 -5.91 -5.41 -27.21
C LYS A 17 -6.95 -5.69 -28.29
N GLU A 18 -8.17 -6.09 -27.90
CA GLU A 18 -9.28 -6.31 -28.81
C GLU A 18 -9.66 -5.02 -29.55
N LEU A 19 -9.86 -3.92 -28.83
CA LEU A 19 -10.17 -2.60 -29.41
C LEU A 19 -9.07 -2.10 -30.37
N LEU A 20 -7.80 -2.35 -30.04
CA LEU A 20 -6.66 -2.00 -30.89
C LEU A 20 -6.56 -2.89 -32.13
N ASN A 21 -6.98 -4.15 -32.05
CA ASN A 21 -7.03 -5.04 -33.22
C ASN A 21 -8.22 -4.72 -34.13
N ASP A 22 -9.34 -4.30 -33.56
CA ASP A 22 -10.56 -3.93 -34.30
C ASP A 22 -10.40 -2.60 -35.05
N THR A 23 -9.45 -1.76 -34.63
CA THR A 23 -9.16 -0.51 -35.32
C THR A 23 -8.40 -0.81 -36.61
N GLN A 24 -9.02 -0.55 -37.76
CA GLN A 24 -8.41 -0.66 -39.10
C GLN A 24 -7.39 0.46 -39.39
N SER A 25 -6.65 0.92 -38.39
CA SER A 25 -5.76 2.07 -38.49
C SER A 25 -4.47 1.83 -37.72
N THR A 26 -3.37 2.39 -38.23
CA THR A 26 -2.09 2.39 -37.52
C THR A 26 -2.15 3.38 -36.35
N ILE A 27 -2.00 2.88 -35.13
CA ILE A 27 -2.01 3.68 -33.91
C ILE A 27 -0.59 3.80 -33.38
N GLU A 28 -0.11 5.03 -33.25
CA GLU A 28 1.15 5.33 -32.58
C GLU A 28 0.90 5.72 -31.11
N MET A 29 1.61 5.07 -30.19
CA MET A 29 1.53 5.36 -28.76
C MET A 29 2.76 6.15 -28.32
N VAL A 30 2.55 7.37 -27.83
CA VAL A 30 3.63 8.26 -27.37
C VAL A 30 3.42 8.59 -25.90
N TRP A 31 4.49 8.52 -25.12
CA TRP A 31 4.47 8.98 -23.73
C TRP A 31 4.65 10.50 -23.68
N THR A 32 3.80 11.18 -22.90
CA THR A 32 3.90 12.62 -22.66
C THR A 32 4.02 12.89 -21.17
N LYS A 33 4.74 13.97 -20.82
CA LYS A 33 4.89 14.38 -19.42
C LYS A 33 3.58 14.98 -18.92
N ALA A 34 3.17 14.60 -17.71
CA ALA A 34 2.01 15.18 -17.04
C ALA A 34 2.29 16.61 -16.53
N HIS A 35 1.24 17.43 -16.49
CA HIS A 35 1.22 18.76 -15.85
C HIS A 35 2.28 19.75 -16.38
N ILE A 36 2.42 19.83 -17.70
CA ILE A 36 3.33 20.80 -18.35
C ILE A 36 2.63 21.74 -19.34
N GLY A 37 1.30 21.84 -19.32
CA GLY A 37 0.54 22.70 -20.22
C GLY A 37 0.10 22.07 -21.54
N ILE A 38 0.26 20.75 -21.74
CA ILE A 38 -0.25 20.08 -22.96
C ILE A 38 -1.77 19.99 -22.87
N THR A 39 -2.48 20.85 -23.60
CA THR A 39 -3.93 21.03 -23.51
C THR A 39 -4.72 19.72 -23.57
N GLY A 40 -4.42 18.84 -24.54
CA GLY A 40 -5.13 17.56 -24.68
C GLY A 40 -4.91 16.61 -23.50
N ASN A 41 -3.68 16.55 -22.97
CA ASN A 41 -3.34 15.71 -21.82
C ASN A 41 -3.96 16.24 -20.52
N GLU A 42 -3.96 17.57 -20.35
CA GLU A 42 -4.57 18.22 -19.18
C GLU A 42 -6.09 18.10 -19.18
N LEU A 43 -6.71 18.21 -20.36
CA LEU A 43 -8.14 18.01 -20.52
C LEU A 43 -8.51 16.55 -20.21
N ALA A 44 -7.72 15.58 -20.70
CA ALA A 44 -7.92 14.17 -20.36
C ALA A 44 -7.78 13.89 -18.86
N ASP A 45 -6.76 14.47 -18.18
CA ASP A 45 -6.58 14.34 -16.73
C ASP A 45 -7.76 14.96 -15.95
N THR A 46 -8.27 16.10 -16.41
CA THR A 46 -9.45 16.76 -15.83
C THR A 46 -10.68 15.88 -15.93
N TYR A 47 -10.96 15.29 -17.10
CA TYR A 47 -12.07 14.36 -17.27
C TYR A 47 -11.89 13.08 -16.45
N ALA A 48 -10.66 12.55 -16.35
CA ALA A 48 -10.37 11.39 -15.52
C ALA A 48 -10.69 11.67 -14.05
N LYS A 49 -10.29 12.84 -13.52
CA LYS A 49 -10.63 13.27 -12.15
C LYS A 49 -12.13 13.37 -11.92
N LEU A 50 -12.86 14.02 -12.83
CA LEU A 50 -14.32 14.09 -12.76
C LEU A 50 -14.97 12.69 -12.76
N GLY A 51 -14.41 11.75 -13.52
CA GLY A 51 -14.83 10.35 -13.52
C GLY A 51 -14.68 9.67 -12.15
N THR A 52 -13.66 10.04 -11.36
CA THR A 52 -13.47 9.49 -10.00
C THR A 52 -14.46 10.01 -8.96
N GLU A 53 -15.05 11.18 -9.22
CA GLU A 53 -16.05 11.81 -8.34
C GLU A 53 -17.47 11.33 -8.63
N LYS A 54 -17.68 10.58 -9.71
CA LYS A 54 -18.98 10.06 -10.11
C LYS A 54 -19.47 9.05 -9.08
N ALA A 55 -20.70 9.23 -8.60
CA ALA A 55 -21.33 8.32 -7.63
C ALA A 55 -21.64 6.93 -8.21
N VAL A 56 -21.75 6.82 -9.54
CA VAL A 56 -22.08 5.59 -10.25
C VAL A 56 -20.84 5.07 -10.97
N ILE A 57 -20.49 3.81 -10.71
CA ILE A 57 -19.37 3.13 -11.34
C ILE A 57 -19.84 2.53 -12.66
N ASP A 58 -19.34 3.05 -13.78
CA ASP A 58 -19.73 2.60 -15.13
C ASP A 58 -19.20 1.19 -15.48
N SER A 59 -18.14 0.72 -14.80
CA SER A 59 -17.61 -0.64 -15.00
C SER A 59 -17.01 -1.24 -13.72
N PHE A 60 -17.53 -2.39 -13.31
CA PHE A 60 -17.01 -3.12 -12.16
C PHE A 60 -15.87 -4.04 -12.58
N HIS A 61 -14.64 -3.63 -12.27
CA HIS A 61 -13.47 -4.49 -12.44
C HIS A 61 -13.20 -5.26 -11.15
N ARG A 62 -12.90 -6.57 -11.26
CA ARG A 62 -12.49 -7.37 -10.10
C ARG A 62 -11.25 -6.73 -9.47
N LEU A 63 -11.30 -6.53 -8.15
CA LEU A 63 -10.18 -5.98 -7.40
C LEU A 63 -8.91 -6.82 -7.65
N PRO A 64 -7.75 -6.19 -7.91
CA PRO A 64 -6.50 -6.91 -8.03
C PRO A 64 -6.21 -7.71 -6.75
N ILE A 65 -5.68 -8.92 -6.90
CA ILE A 65 -5.26 -9.76 -5.74
C ILE A 65 -4.25 -9.00 -4.87
N SER A 66 -3.38 -8.19 -5.48
CA SER A 66 -2.44 -7.33 -4.76
C SER A 66 -3.14 -6.32 -3.84
N PHE A 67 -4.27 -5.75 -4.27
CA PHE A 67 -5.08 -4.86 -3.45
C PHE A 67 -5.66 -5.60 -2.24
N ILE A 68 -6.24 -6.79 -2.47
CA ILE A 68 -6.80 -7.62 -1.40
C ILE A 68 -5.70 -8.00 -0.39
N LYS A 69 -4.54 -8.46 -0.87
CA LYS A 69 -3.37 -8.78 -0.03
C LYS A 69 -2.91 -7.58 0.79
N LYS A 70 -2.85 -6.39 0.18
CA LYS A 70 -2.52 -5.14 0.88
C LYS A 70 -3.52 -4.84 1.99
N LYS A 71 -4.82 -4.93 1.71
CA LYS A 71 -5.87 -4.70 2.70
C LYS A 71 -5.82 -5.69 3.85
N LEU A 72 -5.64 -6.97 3.57
CA LEU A 72 -5.46 -7.99 4.61
C LEU A 72 -4.23 -7.70 5.49
N LYS A 73 -3.11 -7.28 4.89
CA LYS A 73 -1.90 -6.90 5.62
C LYS A 73 -2.14 -5.68 6.53
N GLU A 74 -2.86 -4.67 6.04
CA GLU A 74 -3.26 -3.48 6.81
C GLU A 74 -4.15 -3.87 8.01
N THR A 75 -5.23 -4.62 7.76
CA THR A 75 -6.15 -5.08 8.81
C THR A 75 -5.42 -5.92 9.86
N ASN A 76 -4.61 -6.89 9.43
CA ASN A 76 -3.84 -7.71 10.36
C ASN A 76 -2.89 -6.88 11.20
N LYS A 77 -2.19 -5.91 10.60
CA LYS A 77 -1.29 -5.00 11.35
C LYS A 77 -2.05 -4.25 12.43
N THR A 78 -3.22 -3.70 12.11
CA THR A 78 -4.05 -2.95 13.06
C THR A 78 -4.56 -3.84 14.19
N THR A 79 -5.11 -5.00 13.86
CA THR A 79 -5.60 -5.97 14.85
C THR A 79 -4.50 -6.42 15.79
N TRP A 80 -3.31 -6.73 15.25
CA TRP A 80 -2.16 -7.10 16.05
C TRP A 80 -1.70 -5.93 16.94
N GLN A 81 -1.68 -4.70 16.42
CA GLN A 81 -1.28 -3.53 17.19
C GLN A 81 -2.21 -3.29 18.39
N GLN A 82 -3.52 -3.45 18.18
CA GLN A 82 -4.51 -3.35 19.26
C GLN A 82 -4.27 -4.39 20.34
N LYS A 83 -4.07 -5.66 19.94
CA LYS A 83 -3.74 -6.74 20.88
C LYS A 83 -2.44 -6.48 21.64
N TRP A 84 -1.42 -5.95 20.96
CA TRP A 84 -0.14 -5.63 21.56
C TRP A 84 -0.26 -4.53 22.60
N SER A 85 -0.99 -3.45 22.29
CA SER A 85 -1.25 -2.35 23.22
C SER A 85 -2.11 -2.75 24.42
N ALA A 86 -3.09 -3.63 24.23
CA ALA A 86 -3.99 -4.09 25.29
C ALA A 86 -3.43 -5.23 26.15
N SER A 87 -2.34 -5.87 25.72
CA SER A 87 -1.74 -6.99 26.45
C SER A 87 -1.09 -6.52 27.76
N ASN A 88 -1.35 -7.26 28.83
CA ASN A 88 -0.63 -7.13 30.11
C ASN A 88 0.67 -7.96 30.14
N LYS A 89 0.87 -8.85 29.15
CA LYS A 89 2.09 -9.67 29.02
C LYS A 89 3.12 -8.94 28.16
N GLY A 90 4.41 -9.12 28.47
CA GLY A 90 5.52 -8.60 27.67
C GLY A 90 5.70 -7.07 27.72
N ARG A 91 5.28 -6.42 28.81
CA ARG A 91 5.29 -4.95 28.94
C ARG A 91 6.68 -4.34 28.83
N ASP A 92 7.71 -5.03 29.30
CA ASP A 92 9.10 -4.56 29.17
C ASP A 92 9.51 -4.49 27.69
N VAL A 93 9.11 -5.48 26.89
CA VAL A 93 9.34 -5.48 25.43
C VAL A 93 8.46 -4.44 24.73
N TYR A 94 7.23 -4.23 25.20
CA TYR A 94 6.35 -3.17 24.69
C TYR A 94 6.95 -1.77 24.87
N GLN A 95 7.58 -1.50 26.02
CA GLN A 95 8.25 -0.21 26.27
C GLN A 95 9.38 0.06 25.27
N LEU A 96 10.06 -0.99 24.82
CA LEU A 96 11.14 -0.90 23.82
C LEU A 96 10.58 -0.84 22.39
N CYS A 97 9.49 -1.55 22.12
CA CYS A 97 8.91 -1.76 20.80
C CYS A 97 7.37 -1.64 20.86
N PRO A 98 6.83 -0.42 21.03
CA PRO A 98 5.38 -0.25 21.22
C PRO A 98 4.59 -0.43 19.91
N THR A 99 5.26 -0.30 18.76
CA THR A 99 4.64 -0.38 17.44
C THR A 99 5.04 -1.64 16.68
N ILE A 100 4.05 -2.26 16.03
CA ILE A 100 4.25 -3.44 15.20
C ILE A 100 4.83 -3.02 13.85
N ASN A 101 5.97 -3.61 13.53
CA ASN A 101 6.63 -3.44 12.25
C ASN A 101 6.75 -4.79 11.54
N LEU A 102 5.96 -4.97 10.48
CA LEU A 102 5.92 -6.20 9.67
C LEU A 102 7.17 -6.42 8.82
N ASN A 103 8.03 -5.41 8.69
CA ASN A 103 9.30 -5.52 7.97
C ASN A 103 10.48 -5.83 8.91
N ARG A 104 10.20 -6.00 10.20
CA ARG A 104 11.20 -6.33 11.22
C ARG A 104 11.40 -7.84 11.28
N ILE A 105 12.02 -8.38 10.24
CA ILE A 105 12.21 -9.82 10.06
C ILE A 105 13.42 -10.32 10.87
N HIS A 106 14.37 -9.44 11.20
CA HIS A 106 15.56 -9.78 11.98
C HIS A 106 15.73 -8.88 13.21
N GLY A 107 15.97 -9.53 14.34
CA GLY A 107 16.05 -8.94 15.67
C GLY A 107 17.30 -8.10 15.88
N ASN A 108 17.37 -6.91 15.30
CA ASN A 108 18.25 -5.86 15.81
C ASN A 108 17.63 -5.26 17.08
N PHE A 109 17.78 -6.02 18.18
CA PHE A 109 17.52 -5.58 19.54
C PHE A 109 18.67 -4.70 20.01
N LEU A 110 18.88 -3.54 19.38
CA LEU A 110 19.68 -2.49 20.01
C LEU A 110 18.82 -1.89 21.13
N LEU A 111 18.86 -2.56 22.29
CA LEU A 111 18.36 -2.04 23.54
C LEU A 111 19.08 -0.72 23.80
N LYS A 112 18.34 0.39 23.92
CA LYS A 112 18.94 1.64 24.38
C LYS A 112 19.47 1.42 25.82
N PRO A 113 20.73 1.74 26.14
CA PRO A 113 21.38 1.36 27.41
C PRO A 113 20.73 1.91 28.70
N ASN A 114 19.73 2.78 28.61
CA ASN A 114 19.35 3.63 29.74
C ASN A 114 18.13 3.13 30.53
N TYR A 115 17.54 1.98 30.18
CA TYR A 115 16.30 1.52 30.84
C TYR A 115 16.50 0.88 32.23
N TYR A 116 17.71 0.41 32.56
CA TYR A 116 17.98 -0.24 33.86
C TYR A 116 18.51 0.70 34.96
N ARG A 117 18.63 2.01 34.72
CA ARG A 117 19.30 2.94 35.66
C ARG A 117 18.37 3.65 36.67
N SER A 118 17.26 3.02 37.09
CA SER A 118 16.38 3.64 38.11
C SER A 118 15.66 2.65 39.03
N ARG A 119 16.20 1.44 39.25
CA ARG A 119 15.74 0.54 40.32
C ARG A 119 16.90 0.07 41.19
N GLY A 120 17.57 1.04 41.81
CA GLY A 120 18.48 0.81 42.93
C GLY A 120 18.19 1.85 43.99
N ASN A 121 17.37 1.48 44.98
CA ASN A 121 17.39 1.95 46.38
C ASN A 121 16.07 1.63 47.08
N ARG A 122 15.97 0.42 47.61
CA ARG A 122 15.25 0.14 48.85
C ARG A 122 16.09 -0.86 49.64
N HIS A 123 16.97 -0.32 50.49
CA HIS A 123 17.57 -1.08 51.58
C HIS A 123 16.51 -1.28 52.68
N PRO A 124 16.44 -2.47 53.31
CA PRO A 124 15.69 -2.64 54.55
C PRO A 124 16.59 -2.26 55.73
N SER A 125 16.09 -1.42 56.62
CA SER A 125 16.70 -1.19 57.94
C SER A 125 15.72 -1.67 59.01
N LYS A 126 16.15 -2.74 59.68
CA LYS A 126 15.78 -3.30 60.99
C LYS A 126 14.31 -3.39 61.37
#